data_AF-A0A5J4KZK3-F1
#
_entry.id   AF-A0A5J4KZK3-F1
#
_cell.length_a   1.000
_cell.length_b   1.000
_cell.length_c   1.000
_cell.angle_alpha   90.00
_cell.angle_beta   90.00
_cell.angle_gamma   90.00
#
_symmetry.space_group_name_H-M   'P 1'
#
loop_
_entity.id
_entity.type
_entity.pdbx_description
1 polymer ?
#
loop_
_entity_poly.entity_id
_entity_poly.type
_entity_poly.pdbx_seq_one_letter_code
_entity_poly.pdbx_strand_id
1 'polypeptide(L)'
;MRSINGGVGLRVPRNVVEEKCQRYMRKDTIIHRAEMLNDSNFSIVAAYQSEFRGIANYYRLAYNLHTLNKLKYVMDTSLTKTLAHKNKVTVSKIYARYKADIQIGETLYKGLRVTVPRKDKKPLVAIWGGISLKWDIKATIEEHKPGIWTDRTELEKRLLAEICEYCGSTEKVEGHHIRAMKDLNKYTGREKPNWVKRMAELRRKTMFLCRNCHMDLHAGKPMVTKMVTLTEVKALQKAKQ
;
A
#
# COMPACT_ATOMS: atom_id res chain seq x y z
N MET A 1 -36.84 -2.10 -6.06
CA MET A 1 -36.79 -3.50 -6.54
C MET A 1 -37.17 -3.52 -8.01
N ARG A 2 -36.46 -4.25 -8.87
CA ARG A 2 -36.86 -4.45 -10.26
C ARG A 2 -36.85 -5.95 -10.56
N SER A 3 -38.02 -6.48 -10.92
CA SER A 3 -38.23 -7.86 -11.31
C SER A 3 -37.72 -8.12 -12.72
N ILE A 4 -37.07 -9.26 -12.94
CA ILE A 4 -36.89 -9.84 -14.28
C ILE A 4 -37.46 -11.26 -14.17
N ASN A 5 -38.37 -11.61 -15.10
CA ASN A 5 -39.06 -12.90 -15.16
C ASN A 5 -39.90 -13.27 -13.91
N GLY A 6 -40.49 -12.27 -13.24
CA GLY A 6 -41.39 -12.49 -12.09
C GLY A 6 -40.69 -12.78 -10.75
N GLY A 7 -39.36 -12.95 -10.73
CA GLY A 7 -38.57 -13.15 -9.51
C GLY A 7 -37.91 -11.85 -9.01
N VAL A 8 -37.88 -11.66 -7.68
CA VAL A 8 -37.07 -10.62 -7.04
C VAL A 8 -35.59 -11.05 -7.10
N GLY A 9 -34.77 -10.30 -7.82
CA GLY A 9 -33.34 -10.59 -7.99
C GLY A 9 -32.45 -9.40 -7.64
N LEU A 10 -31.31 -9.68 -6.99
CA LEU A 10 -30.26 -8.69 -6.78
C LEU A 10 -29.45 -8.51 -8.06
N ARG A 11 -29.05 -7.28 -8.37
CA ARG A 11 -28.22 -6.93 -9.52
C ARG A 11 -27.07 -6.04 -9.08
N VAL A 12 -25.88 -6.25 -9.64
CA VAL A 12 -24.77 -5.30 -9.63
C VAL A 12 -25.10 -4.13 -10.57
N PRO A 13 -25.29 -2.91 -10.06
CA PRO A 13 -25.53 -1.74 -10.89
C PRO A 13 -24.28 -1.35 -11.69
N ARG A 14 -24.44 -0.87 -12.93
CA ARG A 14 -23.30 -0.49 -13.79
C ARG A 14 -22.48 0.66 -13.20
N ASN A 15 -23.16 1.66 -12.66
CA ASN A 15 -22.55 2.83 -12.01
C ASN A 15 -21.63 2.40 -10.84
N VAL A 16 -22.00 1.38 -10.07
CA VAL A 16 -21.15 0.89 -8.98
C VAL A 16 -19.85 0.29 -9.50
N VAL A 17 -19.91 -0.49 -10.59
CA VAL A 17 -18.69 -1.03 -11.22
C VAL A 17 -17.79 0.09 -11.72
N GLU A 18 -18.38 1.11 -12.34
CA GLU A 18 -17.65 2.27 -12.88
C GLU A 18 -17.01 3.10 -11.77
N GLU A 19 -17.76 3.45 -10.73
CA GLU A 19 -17.28 4.19 -9.55
C GLU A 19 -16.12 3.45 -8.88
N LYS A 20 -16.23 2.12 -8.68
CA LYS A 20 -15.14 1.32 -8.10
C LYS A 20 -13.93 1.25 -9.01
N CYS A 21 -14.11 1.25 -10.34
CA CYS A 21 -13.00 1.28 -11.30
C CYS A 21 -12.27 2.63 -11.29
N GLN A 22 -12.99 3.76 -11.15
CA GLN A 22 -12.41 5.11 -11.16
C GLN A 22 -11.30 5.28 -10.10
N ARG A 23 -11.39 4.61 -8.95
CA ARG A 23 -10.34 4.63 -7.92
C ARG A 23 -8.97 4.17 -8.43
N TYR A 24 -8.93 3.32 -9.45
CA TYR A 24 -7.70 2.74 -10.01
C TYR A 24 -7.35 3.36 -11.37
N MET A 25 -8.08 4.37 -11.81
CA MET A 25 -7.97 4.97 -13.14
C MET A 25 -7.75 6.48 -13.06
N ARG A 26 -7.06 7.03 -14.06
CA ARG A 26 -6.91 8.47 -14.27
C ARG A 26 -7.02 8.76 -15.76
N LYS A 27 -7.94 9.65 -16.16
CA LYS A 27 -8.21 9.96 -17.58
C LYS A 27 -8.38 8.68 -18.41
N ASP A 28 -9.23 7.77 -17.96
CA ASP A 28 -9.51 6.46 -18.57
C ASP A 28 -8.34 5.46 -18.66
N THR A 29 -7.17 5.81 -18.12
CA THR A 29 -6.02 4.91 -18.05
C THR A 29 -5.91 4.28 -16.67
N ILE A 30 -5.68 2.96 -16.61
CA ILE A 30 -5.44 2.27 -15.34
C ILE A 30 -4.05 2.66 -14.82
N ILE A 31 -3.96 3.15 -13.59
CA ILE A 31 -2.72 3.65 -12.98
C ILE A 31 -2.32 2.83 -11.76
N HIS A 32 -1.07 2.99 -11.32
CA HIS A 32 -0.63 2.47 -10.04
C HIS A 32 -1.18 3.32 -8.88
N ARG A 33 -1.33 2.71 -7.70
CA ARG A 33 -1.71 3.41 -6.46
C ARG A 33 -0.46 3.93 -5.74
N ALA A 34 -0.16 5.21 -5.95
CA ALA A 34 1.06 5.84 -5.42
C ALA A 34 1.09 5.86 -3.88
N GLU A 35 -0.07 5.93 -3.23
CA GLU A 35 -0.21 5.94 -1.78
C GLU A 35 0.26 4.63 -1.11
N MET A 36 0.25 3.51 -1.85
CA MET A 36 0.63 2.18 -1.36
C MET A 36 2.11 1.84 -1.62
N LEU A 37 2.89 2.72 -2.24
CA LEU A 37 4.28 2.41 -2.63
C LEU A 37 5.20 2.15 -1.43
N ASN A 38 4.86 2.66 -0.25
CA ASN A 38 5.62 2.44 0.99
C ASN A 38 5.23 1.14 1.69
N ASP A 39 4.06 0.57 1.41
CA ASP A 39 3.56 -0.65 2.06
C ASP A 39 4.29 -1.89 1.57
N SER A 40 4.41 -2.93 2.38
CA SER A 40 5.05 -4.19 1.94
C SER A 40 4.33 -4.80 0.73
N ASN A 41 5.04 -5.54 -0.15
CA ASN A 41 4.40 -6.22 -1.28
C ASN A 41 3.24 -7.12 -0.82
N PHE A 42 3.38 -7.73 0.36
CA PHE A 42 2.34 -8.52 1.01
C PHE A 42 1.11 -7.67 1.35
N SER A 43 1.30 -6.53 2.03
CA SER A 43 0.21 -5.65 2.46
C SER A 43 -0.53 -5.04 1.26
N ILE A 44 0.18 -4.70 0.19
CA ILE A 44 -0.42 -4.23 -1.07
C ILE A 44 -1.36 -5.31 -1.65
N VAL A 45 -0.86 -6.54 -1.84
CA VAL A 45 -1.67 -7.64 -2.40
C VAL A 45 -2.87 -7.97 -1.49
N ALA A 46 -2.66 -8.01 -0.18
CA ALA A 46 -3.70 -8.26 0.80
C ALA A 46 -4.80 -7.18 0.76
N ALA A 47 -4.42 -5.91 0.66
CA ALA A 47 -5.35 -4.79 0.57
C ALA A 47 -6.23 -4.88 -0.69
N TYR A 48 -5.62 -5.07 -1.86
CA TYR A 48 -6.37 -5.24 -3.11
C TYR A 48 -7.35 -6.42 -3.03
N GLN A 49 -6.89 -7.57 -2.56
CA GLN A 49 -7.74 -8.75 -2.42
C GLN A 49 -8.91 -8.50 -1.47
N SER A 50 -8.66 -7.84 -0.34
CA SER A 50 -9.70 -7.51 0.64
C SER A 50 -10.75 -6.56 0.06
N GLU A 51 -10.30 -5.50 -0.64
CA GLU A 51 -11.19 -4.55 -1.32
C GLU A 51 -12.08 -5.24 -2.36
N PHE A 52 -11.48 -6.10 -3.20
CA PHE A 52 -12.23 -6.84 -4.22
C PHE A 52 -13.19 -7.87 -3.59
N ARG A 53 -12.74 -8.60 -2.57
CA ARG A 53 -13.57 -9.58 -1.84
C ARG A 53 -14.79 -8.91 -1.22
N GLY A 54 -14.63 -7.74 -0.61
CA GLY A 54 -15.75 -7.01 0.00
C GLY A 54 -16.85 -6.72 -1.02
N ILE A 55 -16.48 -6.24 -2.22
CA ILE A 55 -17.44 -5.95 -3.29
C ILE A 55 -18.07 -7.25 -3.83
N ALA A 56 -17.27 -8.28 -4.07
CA ALA A 56 -17.77 -9.57 -4.58
C ALA A 56 -18.71 -10.26 -3.59
N ASN A 57 -18.45 -10.17 -2.28
CA ASN A 57 -19.31 -10.73 -1.24
C ASN A 57 -20.60 -9.91 -1.07
N TYR A 58 -20.52 -8.57 -1.09
CA TYR A 58 -21.71 -7.71 -1.05
C TYR A 58 -22.70 -8.02 -2.19
N TYR A 59 -22.17 -8.32 -3.38
CA TYR A 59 -22.97 -8.67 -4.55
C TYR A 59 -23.11 -10.17 -4.81
N ARG A 60 -22.74 -11.05 -3.87
CA ARG A 60 -22.64 -12.51 -4.09
C ARG A 60 -23.90 -13.13 -4.73
N LEU A 61 -25.07 -12.67 -4.30
CA LEU A 61 -26.38 -13.16 -4.76
C LEU A 61 -26.85 -12.52 -6.06
N ALA A 62 -26.09 -11.59 -6.64
CA ALA A 62 -26.47 -10.90 -7.85
C ALA A 62 -26.34 -11.80 -9.09
N TYR A 63 -27.38 -11.90 -9.90
CA TYR A 63 -27.38 -12.77 -11.09
C TYR A 63 -26.35 -12.34 -12.14
N ASN A 64 -25.99 -11.06 -12.17
CA ASN A 64 -24.97 -10.50 -13.06
C ASN A 64 -23.62 -10.32 -12.36
N LEU A 65 -23.28 -11.15 -11.35
CA LEU A 65 -22.01 -11.07 -10.62
C LEU A 65 -20.77 -11.10 -11.54
N HIS A 66 -20.86 -11.78 -12.68
CA HIS A 66 -19.83 -11.80 -13.72
C HIS A 66 -19.43 -10.41 -14.24
N THR A 67 -20.28 -9.38 -14.07
CA THR A 67 -19.94 -7.99 -14.41
C THR A 67 -18.77 -7.44 -13.59
N LEU A 68 -18.51 -7.98 -12.41
CA LEU A 68 -17.33 -7.66 -11.61
C LEU A 68 -16.01 -8.10 -12.25
N ASN A 69 -16.02 -8.90 -13.33
CA ASN A 69 -14.81 -9.19 -14.10
C ASN A 69 -14.14 -7.91 -14.64
N LYS A 70 -14.92 -6.89 -15.00
CA LYS A 70 -14.39 -5.58 -15.40
C LYS A 70 -13.57 -4.95 -14.27
N LEU A 71 -14.14 -4.90 -13.06
CA LEU A 71 -13.44 -4.38 -11.88
C LEU A 71 -12.21 -5.22 -11.55
N LYS A 72 -12.33 -6.55 -11.60
CA LYS A 72 -11.21 -7.47 -11.36
C LYS A 72 -10.04 -7.19 -12.30
N TYR A 73 -10.31 -7.00 -13.58
CA TYR A 73 -9.29 -6.66 -14.58
C TYR A 73 -8.61 -5.31 -14.30
N VAL A 74 -9.40 -4.29 -13.96
CA VAL A 74 -8.89 -2.96 -13.60
C VAL A 74 -8.00 -3.02 -12.37
N MET A 75 -8.44 -3.71 -11.31
CA MET A 75 -7.69 -3.89 -10.08
C MET A 75 -6.43 -4.73 -10.28
N ASP A 76 -6.48 -5.81 -11.06
CA ASP A 76 -5.32 -6.65 -11.37
C ASP A 76 -4.22 -5.85 -12.10
N THR A 77 -4.63 -5.06 -13.10
CA THR A 77 -3.71 -4.19 -13.85
C THR A 77 -3.12 -3.10 -12.95
N SER A 78 -3.93 -2.50 -12.07
CA SER A 78 -3.46 -1.47 -11.14
C SER A 78 -2.52 -2.03 -10.06
N LEU A 79 -2.84 -3.22 -9.51
CA LEU A 79 -2.02 -3.94 -8.55
C LEU A 79 -0.64 -4.24 -9.12
N THR A 80 -0.60 -4.84 -10.32
CA THR A 80 0.67 -5.21 -10.95
C THR A 80 1.50 -4.00 -11.33
N LYS A 81 0.88 -2.90 -11.80
CA LYS A 81 1.56 -1.61 -11.99
C LYS A 81 2.13 -1.04 -10.68
N THR A 82 1.39 -1.17 -9.58
CA THR A 82 1.84 -0.73 -8.25
C THR A 82 3.06 -1.52 -7.77
N LEU A 83 3.00 -2.85 -7.87
CA LEU A 83 4.13 -3.72 -7.54
C LEU A 83 5.33 -3.48 -8.46
N ALA A 84 5.11 -3.30 -9.76
CA ALA A 84 6.16 -3.03 -10.74
C ALA A 84 6.92 -1.75 -10.40
N HIS A 85 6.17 -0.66 -10.15
CA HIS A 85 6.75 0.62 -9.78
C HIS A 85 7.53 0.53 -8.45
N LYS A 86 6.96 -0.10 -7.42
CA LYS A 86 7.62 -0.28 -6.12
C LYS A 86 8.92 -1.07 -6.22
N ASN A 87 8.92 -2.16 -6.99
CA ASN A 87 10.07 -3.05 -7.13
C ASN A 87 11.04 -2.61 -8.24
N LYS A 88 10.77 -1.50 -8.94
CA LYS A 88 11.55 -1.00 -10.09
C LYS A 88 11.73 -2.05 -11.19
N VAL A 89 10.67 -2.79 -11.50
CA VAL A 89 10.66 -3.83 -12.55
C VAL A 89 9.47 -3.64 -13.48
N THR A 90 9.44 -4.38 -14.59
CA THR A 90 8.31 -4.38 -15.51
C THR A 90 7.14 -5.21 -14.95
N VAL A 91 5.93 -4.94 -15.43
CA VAL A 91 4.71 -5.70 -15.09
C VAL A 91 4.87 -7.19 -15.42
N SER A 92 5.49 -7.52 -16.56
CA SER A 92 5.75 -8.92 -16.94
C SER A 92 6.62 -9.64 -15.91
N LYS A 93 7.62 -8.96 -15.33
CA LYS A 93 8.46 -9.53 -14.26
C LYS A 93 7.68 -9.73 -12.96
N ILE A 94 6.68 -8.89 -12.67
CA ILE A 94 5.78 -9.08 -11.52
C ILE A 94 4.94 -10.34 -11.70
N TYR A 95 4.31 -10.53 -12.87
CA TYR A 95 3.60 -11.78 -13.16
C TYR A 95 4.53 -12.98 -13.08
N ALA A 96 5.71 -12.94 -13.70
CA ALA A 96 6.66 -14.05 -13.64
C ALA A 96 7.06 -14.40 -12.20
N ARG A 97 7.22 -13.40 -11.32
CA ARG A 97 7.64 -13.59 -9.93
C ARG A 97 6.53 -14.10 -9.01
N TYR A 98 5.31 -13.60 -9.19
CA TYR A 98 4.22 -13.82 -8.22
C TYR A 98 3.07 -14.65 -8.76
N LYS A 99 3.03 -15.00 -10.05
CA LYS A 99 1.98 -15.86 -10.60
C LYS A 99 1.91 -17.16 -9.81
N ALA A 100 0.72 -17.51 -9.40
CA ALA A 100 0.44 -18.73 -8.69
C ALA A 100 -0.93 -19.27 -9.06
N ASP A 101 -1.04 -20.58 -9.01
CA ASP A 101 -2.33 -21.26 -9.05
C ASP A 101 -2.90 -21.34 -7.64
N ILE A 102 -4.15 -20.91 -7.49
CA ILE A 102 -4.87 -20.76 -6.23
C ILE A 102 -6.02 -21.78 -6.25
N GLN A 103 -5.87 -22.85 -5.49
CA GLN A 103 -6.89 -23.88 -5.35
C GLN A 103 -7.95 -23.44 -4.34
N ILE A 104 -9.22 -23.46 -4.74
CA ILE A 104 -10.37 -23.17 -3.88
C ILE A 104 -11.44 -24.22 -4.15
N GLY A 105 -11.65 -25.08 -3.15
CA GLY A 105 -12.37 -26.33 -3.35
C GLY A 105 -11.73 -27.12 -4.49
N GLU A 106 -12.56 -27.51 -5.45
CA GLU A 106 -12.15 -28.26 -6.65
C GLU A 106 -11.70 -27.36 -7.82
N THR A 107 -11.82 -26.04 -7.69
CA THR A 107 -11.51 -25.11 -8.80
C THR A 107 -10.14 -24.47 -8.64
N LEU A 108 -9.37 -24.46 -9.73
CA LEU A 108 -8.08 -23.80 -9.81
C LEU A 108 -8.23 -22.39 -10.42
N TYR A 109 -7.72 -21.38 -9.72
CA TYR A 109 -7.72 -19.99 -10.18
C TYR A 109 -6.31 -19.50 -10.42
N LYS A 110 -6.07 -18.84 -11.55
CA LYS A 110 -4.84 -18.08 -11.77
C LYS A 110 -4.90 -16.78 -10.98
N GLY A 111 -3.81 -16.44 -10.30
CA GLY A 111 -3.67 -15.19 -9.58
C GLY A 111 -2.24 -14.91 -9.16
N LEU A 112 -2.08 -14.07 -8.14
CA LEU A 112 -0.77 -13.70 -7.60
C LEU A 112 -0.66 -14.18 -6.14
N ARG A 113 0.52 -14.66 -5.75
CA ARG A 113 0.84 -15.06 -4.37
C ARG A 113 2.12 -14.38 -3.92
N VAL A 114 2.08 -13.73 -2.76
CA VAL A 114 3.25 -13.16 -2.09
C VAL A 114 3.43 -13.86 -0.76
N THR A 115 4.59 -14.46 -0.56
CA THR A 115 4.96 -15.17 0.66
C THR A 115 6.05 -14.40 1.39
N VAL A 116 5.85 -14.11 2.68
CA VAL A 116 6.87 -13.53 3.57
C VAL A 116 7.25 -14.59 4.59
N PRO A 117 8.51 -15.08 4.58
CA PRO A 117 8.98 -16.04 5.56
C PRO A 117 9.02 -15.40 6.95
N ARG A 118 8.74 -16.20 7.99
CA ARG A 118 8.86 -15.77 9.39
C ARG A 118 9.68 -16.80 10.15
N LYS A 119 10.63 -16.34 10.97
CA LYS A 119 11.39 -17.21 11.87
C LYS A 119 10.41 -17.82 12.89
N ASP A 120 10.43 -19.14 13.01
CA ASP A 120 9.65 -19.93 13.97
C ASP A 120 8.11 -19.75 13.89
N LYS A 121 7.58 -19.23 12.76
CA LYS A 121 6.14 -19.06 12.53
C LYS A 121 5.78 -19.42 11.10
N LYS A 122 4.52 -19.84 10.87
CA LYS A 122 4.00 -20.05 9.51
C LYS A 122 4.22 -18.79 8.66
N PRO A 123 4.65 -18.90 7.41
CA PRO A 123 4.87 -17.74 6.55
C PRO A 123 3.56 -16.96 6.37
N LEU A 124 3.68 -15.65 6.19
CA LEU A 124 2.53 -14.82 5.79
C LEU A 124 2.32 -14.97 4.30
N VAL A 125 1.09 -15.30 3.89
CA VAL A 125 0.73 -15.49 2.48
C VAL A 125 -0.39 -14.53 2.10
N ALA A 126 -0.13 -13.64 1.15
CA ALA A 126 -1.14 -12.80 0.53
C ALA A 126 -1.45 -13.33 -0.87
N ILE A 127 -2.74 -13.38 -1.21
CA ILE A 127 -3.23 -13.94 -2.47
C ILE A 127 -4.11 -12.90 -3.15
N TRP A 128 -3.91 -12.67 -4.43
CA TRP A 128 -4.82 -11.95 -5.31
C TRP A 128 -5.44 -12.92 -6.32
N GLY A 129 -6.77 -12.92 -6.41
CA GLY A 129 -7.53 -13.89 -7.21
C GLY A 129 -8.27 -14.90 -6.34
N GLY A 130 -8.71 -16.01 -6.93
CA GLY A 130 -9.44 -17.03 -6.16
C GLY A 130 -10.77 -16.52 -5.58
N ILE A 131 -11.51 -15.71 -6.31
CA ILE A 131 -12.88 -15.37 -5.93
C ILE A 131 -13.76 -15.77 -7.10
N SER A 132 -14.64 -16.74 -6.86
CA SER A 132 -15.64 -17.14 -7.84
C SER A 132 -16.58 -15.97 -8.10
N LEU A 133 -16.82 -15.66 -9.36
CA LEU A 133 -17.86 -14.71 -9.79
C LEU A 133 -19.04 -15.42 -10.48
N LYS A 134 -19.13 -16.75 -10.29
CA LYS A 134 -20.30 -17.52 -10.69
C LYS A 134 -21.47 -17.14 -9.78
N TRP A 135 -22.62 -16.89 -10.39
CA TRP A 135 -23.84 -16.66 -9.64
C TRP A 135 -24.29 -17.97 -8.99
N ASP A 136 -24.60 -17.88 -7.70
CA ASP A 136 -25.19 -18.95 -6.92
C ASP A 136 -26.12 -18.32 -5.89
N ILE A 137 -27.41 -18.63 -5.99
CA ILE A 137 -28.45 -18.09 -5.11
C ILE A 137 -28.41 -18.73 -3.72
N LYS A 138 -27.78 -19.90 -3.58
CA LYS A 138 -27.59 -20.61 -2.30
C LYS A 138 -26.24 -20.28 -1.65
N ALA A 139 -25.45 -19.39 -2.24
CA ALA A 139 -24.15 -19.04 -1.71
C ALA A 139 -24.26 -18.37 -0.34
N THR A 140 -23.56 -18.94 0.64
CA THR A 140 -23.43 -18.34 1.97
C THR A 140 -22.59 -17.06 1.88
N ILE A 141 -23.08 -15.98 2.47
CA ILE A 141 -22.32 -14.73 2.61
C ILE A 141 -21.32 -14.94 3.74
N GLU A 142 -20.06 -15.20 3.39
CA GLU A 142 -19.00 -15.29 4.37
C GLU A 142 -18.58 -13.90 4.85
N GLU A 143 -18.83 -13.61 6.13
CA GLU A 143 -18.21 -12.50 6.84
C GLU A 143 -16.73 -12.81 7.09
N HIS A 144 -15.90 -12.55 6.09
CA HIS A 144 -14.47 -12.59 6.29
C HIS A 144 -14.04 -11.27 6.93
N LYS A 145 -13.69 -11.25 8.22
CA LYS A 145 -12.90 -10.15 8.80
C LYS A 145 -11.48 -10.27 8.24
N PRO A 146 -11.05 -9.45 7.27
CA PRO A 146 -9.66 -9.49 6.86
C PRO A 146 -8.83 -9.11 8.09
N GLY A 147 -7.96 -10.02 8.55
CA GLY A 147 -6.86 -9.60 9.42
C GLY A 147 -6.03 -8.62 8.61
N ILE A 148 -6.20 -7.32 8.84
CA ILE A 148 -5.35 -6.29 8.25
C ILE A 148 -4.00 -6.46 8.93
N TRP A 149 -3.19 -7.35 8.35
CA TRP A 149 -1.78 -7.47 8.68
C TRP A 149 -1.06 -6.35 7.94
N THR A 150 -1.26 -5.12 8.42
CA THR A 150 -0.31 -4.06 8.18
C THR A 150 0.98 -4.50 8.86
N ASP A 151 1.99 -4.77 8.05
CA ASP A 151 3.37 -4.66 8.51
C ASP A 151 3.54 -3.29 9.17
N ARG A 152 4.52 -3.15 10.07
CA ARG A 152 4.76 -1.89 10.79
C ARG A 152 4.71 -0.73 9.80
N THR A 153 3.96 0.32 10.13
CA THR A 153 3.88 1.48 9.26
C THR A 153 5.28 1.98 8.99
N GLU A 154 5.48 2.62 7.85
CA GLU A 154 6.81 3.12 7.50
C GLU A 154 7.37 4.05 8.61
N LEU A 155 6.48 4.80 9.27
CA LEU A 155 6.79 5.62 10.44
C LEU A 155 7.29 4.77 11.61
N GLU A 156 6.59 3.68 11.96
CA GLU A 156 7.00 2.75 13.01
C GLU A 156 8.34 2.08 12.68
N LYS A 157 8.57 1.67 11.43
CA LYS A 157 9.83 1.07 11.01
C LYS A 157 11.01 2.03 11.16
N ARG A 158 10.81 3.30 10.86
CA ARG A 158 11.84 4.34 11.02
C ARG A 158 12.06 4.73 12.47
N LEU A 159 11.00 4.80 13.28
CA LEU A 159 11.10 5.01 14.72
C LEU A 159 11.95 3.90 15.35
N LEU A 160 11.62 2.64 15.06
CA LEU A 160 12.31 1.47 15.62
C LEU A 160 13.71 1.24 15.06
N ALA A 161 14.03 1.85 13.92
CA ALA A 161 15.40 1.85 13.43
C ALA A 161 16.31 2.69 14.34
N GLU A 162 15.76 3.62 15.14
CA GLU A 162 16.52 4.48 16.06
C GLU A 162 17.76 5.09 15.38
N ILE A 163 17.57 5.65 14.18
CA ILE A 163 18.62 6.28 13.40
C ILE A 163 18.20 7.71 13.07
N CYS A 164 19.09 8.65 13.37
CA CYS A 164 18.96 10.04 12.98
C CYS A 164 19.01 10.16 11.45
N GLU A 165 17.95 10.71 10.87
CA GLU A 165 17.82 10.85 9.42
C GLU A 165 18.62 12.02 8.84
N TYR A 166 19.25 12.80 9.72
CA TYR A 166 20.15 13.90 9.36
C TYR A 166 21.62 13.45 9.41
N CYS A 167 22.10 12.93 10.53
CA CYS A 167 23.52 12.61 10.76
C CYS A 167 23.84 11.11 10.92
N GLY A 168 22.84 10.22 10.97
CA GLY A 168 23.04 8.77 11.09
C GLY A 168 23.28 8.25 12.51
N SER A 169 23.43 9.13 13.51
CA SER A 169 23.58 8.73 14.92
C SER A 169 22.38 7.94 15.44
N THR A 170 22.63 6.98 16.32
CA THR A 170 21.60 6.18 17.01
C THR A 170 21.30 6.64 18.42
N GLU A 171 21.88 7.77 18.84
CA GLU A 171 21.74 8.26 20.22
C GLU A 171 20.41 9.01 20.41
N LYS A 172 19.56 8.49 21.31
CA LYS A 172 18.32 9.14 21.80
C LYS A 172 17.55 9.83 20.66
N VAL A 173 17.06 9.02 19.74
CA VAL A 173 16.39 9.48 18.53
C VAL A 173 14.92 9.80 18.83
N GLU A 174 14.51 11.02 18.47
CA GLU A 174 13.17 11.55 18.70
C GLU A 174 12.52 11.96 17.37
N GLY A 175 11.19 11.87 17.29
CA GLY A 175 10.43 12.26 16.11
C GLY A 175 10.12 13.75 16.09
N HIS A 176 10.74 14.50 15.18
CA HIS A 176 10.35 15.87 14.87
C HIS A 176 9.19 15.86 13.84
N HIS A 177 8.07 16.51 14.16
CA HIS A 177 6.89 16.57 13.29
C HIS A 177 6.48 18.01 12.95
N ILE A 178 6.19 18.26 11.67
CA ILE A 178 5.64 19.52 11.17
C ILE A 178 4.14 19.39 10.87
N ARG A 179 3.38 20.48 11.05
CA ARG A 179 1.92 20.48 10.81
C ARG A 179 1.57 20.20 9.34
N ALA A 180 2.22 20.87 8.40
CA ALA A 180 1.97 20.70 6.97
C ALA A 180 3.24 20.86 6.12
N MET A 181 3.33 20.13 5.00
CA MET A 181 4.47 20.24 4.06
C MET A 181 4.66 21.65 3.50
N LYS A 182 3.57 22.42 3.37
CA LYS A 182 3.63 23.83 2.94
C LYS A 182 4.38 24.74 3.93
N ASP A 183 4.52 24.32 5.19
CA ASP A 183 5.27 25.09 6.19
C ASP A 183 6.78 25.14 5.87
N LEU A 184 7.30 24.20 5.08
CA LEU A 184 8.68 24.20 4.57
C LEU A 184 8.94 25.28 3.51
N ASN A 185 7.88 25.95 3.01
CA ASN A 185 8.00 27.04 2.03
C ASN A 185 8.14 28.42 2.67
N LYS A 186 8.10 28.54 4.01
CA LYS A 186 8.22 29.81 4.76
C LYS A 186 9.64 30.42 4.76
N TYR A 187 10.47 30.03 3.80
CA TYR A 187 11.87 30.44 3.66
C TYR A 187 12.07 31.17 2.32
N THR A 188 11.09 31.96 1.90
CA THR A 188 11.20 32.84 0.73
C THR A 188 12.24 33.93 1.00
N GLY A 189 13.23 34.07 0.10
CA GLY A 189 14.26 35.11 0.19
C GLY A 189 15.45 34.81 1.14
N ARG A 190 15.50 33.62 1.76
CA ARG A 190 16.65 33.17 2.57
C ARG A 190 17.03 31.74 2.20
N GLU A 191 18.29 31.38 2.44
CA GLU A 191 18.71 29.99 2.23
C GLU A 191 17.94 29.06 3.18
N LYS A 192 17.40 27.97 2.61
CA LYS A 192 16.69 26.96 3.40
C LYS A 192 17.68 26.23 4.31
N PRO A 193 17.38 26.08 5.62
CA PRO A 193 18.17 25.21 6.49
C PRO A 193 18.27 23.78 5.93
N ASN A 194 19.36 23.08 6.21
CA ASN A 194 19.59 21.73 5.68
C ASN A 194 18.51 20.73 6.08
N TRP A 195 17.96 20.84 7.30
CA TRP A 195 16.85 20.00 7.73
C TRP A 195 15.57 20.23 6.91
N VAL A 196 15.31 21.47 6.46
CA VAL A 196 14.17 21.82 5.59
C VAL A 196 14.36 21.22 4.21
N LYS A 197 15.57 21.34 3.64
CA LYS A 197 15.94 20.69 2.37
C LYS A 197 15.72 19.17 2.46
N ARG A 198 16.17 18.56 3.56
CA ARG A 198 16.03 17.12 3.82
C ARG A 198 14.57 16.68 3.98
N MET A 199 13.74 17.41 4.74
CA MET A 199 12.30 17.11 4.85
C MET A 199 11.58 17.25 3.51
N ALA A 200 11.94 18.25 2.70
CA ALA A 200 11.37 18.45 1.38
C ALA A 200 11.74 17.31 0.41
N GLU A 201 12.98 16.82 0.46
CA GLU A 201 13.45 15.65 -0.29
C GLU A 201 12.72 14.36 0.13
N LEU A 202 12.58 14.17 1.45
CA LEU A 202 11.84 13.05 2.04
C LEU A 202 10.34 13.09 1.71
N ARG A 203 9.79 14.28 1.44
CA ARG A 203 8.36 14.56 1.24
C ARG A 203 7.49 14.05 2.39
N ARG A 204 7.97 14.20 3.64
CA ARG A 204 7.34 13.66 4.85
C ARG A 204 7.24 14.71 5.95
N LYS A 205 6.16 14.62 6.72
CA LYS A 205 5.91 15.51 7.87
C LYS A 205 6.67 15.13 9.13
N THR A 206 7.27 13.95 9.17
CA THR A 206 8.04 13.46 10.32
C THR A 206 9.46 13.16 9.91
N MET A 207 10.42 13.60 10.73
CA MET A 207 11.85 13.31 10.62
C MET A 207 12.36 12.82 11.97
N PHE A 208 13.09 11.70 11.99
CA PHE A 208 13.70 11.21 13.22
C PHE A 208 15.11 11.80 13.39
N LEU A 209 15.38 12.41 14.54
CA LEU A 209 16.62 13.12 14.82
C LEU A 209 17.22 12.66 16.14
N CYS A 210 18.55 12.52 16.22
CA CYS A 210 19.21 12.37 17.52
C CYS A 210 19.01 13.63 18.37
N ARG A 211 19.19 13.51 19.69
CA ARG A 211 19.02 14.63 20.62
C ARG A 211 19.73 15.91 20.19
N ASN A 212 20.99 15.83 19.73
CA ASN A 212 21.76 17.01 19.34
C ASN A 212 21.12 17.71 18.12
N CYS A 213 20.81 16.97 17.06
CA CYS A 213 20.13 17.53 15.89
C CYS A 213 18.74 18.06 16.23
N HIS A 214 18.01 17.38 17.12
CA HIS A 214 16.69 17.82 17.54
C HIS A 214 16.74 19.14 18.32
N MET A 215 17.73 19.30 19.21
CA MET A 215 17.97 20.55 19.95
C MET A 215 18.41 21.69 19.04
N ASP A 216 19.32 21.44 18.08
CA ASP A 216 19.74 22.45 17.09
C ASP A 216 18.54 22.94 16.27
N LEU A 217 17.66 22.02 15.87
CA LEU A 217 16.44 22.35 15.14
C LEU A 217 15.51 23.25 15.97
N HIS A 218 15.20 22.85 17.20
CA HIS A 218 14.31 23.64 18.09
C HIS A 218 14.89 25.01 18.44
N ALA A 219 16.21 25.10 18.60
CA ALA A 219 16.90 26.34 18.87
C ALA A 219 17.07 27.23 17.62
N GLY A 220 16.66 26.77 16.44
CA GLY A 220 16.87 27.48 15.17
C GLY A 220 18.34 27.62 14.78
N LYS A 221 19.23 26.79 15.35
CA LYS A 221 20.67 26.83 15.11
C LYS A 221 21.04 26.04 13.85
N PRO A 222 22.17 26.37 13.19
CA PRO A 222 22.74 25.51 12.17
C PRO A 222 23.09 24.16 12.79
N MET A 223 22.64 23.07 12.18
CA MET A 223 22.98 21.72 12.65
C MET A 223 24.48 21.47 12.43
N VAL A 224 25.22 21.27 13.52
CA VAL A 224 26.70 21.21 13.50
C VAL A 224 27.21 19.88 12.95
N THR A 225 26.43 18.81 13.10
CA THR A 225 26.79 17.48 12.62
C THR A 225 26.76 17.38 11.09
N LYS A 226 27.69 16.61 10.52
CA LYS A 226 27.73 16.35 9.07
C LYS A 226 26.46 15.62 8.62
N MET A 227 25.83 16.16 7.59
CA MET A 227 24.66 15.56 6.96
C MET A 227 25.07 14.31 6.16
N VAL A 228 24.39 13.19 6.40
CA VAL A 228 24.54 11.95 5.61
C VAL A 228 23.50 11.88 4.50
N THR A 229 23.81 11.14 3.43
CA THR A 229 22.91 10.96 2.29
C THR A 229 21.67 10.14 2.67
N LEU A 230 20.58 10.27 1.88
CA LEU A 230 19.38 9.46 2.10
C LEU A 230 19.63 7.97 1.85
N THR A 231 20.53 7.65 0.92
CA THR A 231 20.94 6.29 0.60
C THR A 231 21.65 5.63 1.79
N GLU A 232 22.53 6.35 2.47
CA GLU A 232 23.21 5.86 3.68
C GLU A 232 22.22 5.63 4.82
N VAL A 233 21.33 6.60 5.10
CA VAL A 233 20.31 6.44 6.14
C VAL A 233 19.41 5.24 5.87
N LYS A 234 18.98 5.05 4.62
CA LYS A 234 18.17 3.87 4.24
C LYS A 234 18.96 2.56 4.37
N ALA A 235 20.26 2.56 4.08
CA ALA A 235 21.11 1.39 4.27
C ALA A 235 21.25 1.04 5.76
N LEU A 236 21.47 2.04 6.62
CA LEU A 236 21.52 1.87 8.08
C LEU A 236 20.19 1.35 8.64
N GLN A 237 19.06 1.92 8.19
CA GLN A 237 17.72 1.47 8.58
C GLN A 237 17.44 0.03 8.16
N LYS A 238 17.93 -0.36 6.97
CA LYS A 238 17.81 -1.73 6.48
C LYS A 238 18.70 -2.72 7.24
N ALA A 239 19.87 -2.29 7.71
CA ALA A 239 20.77 -3.14 8.50
C ALA A 239 20.21 -3.51 9.88
N LYS A 240 19.30 -2.69 10.43
CA LYS A 240 18.62 -2.94 11.71
C LYS A 240 17.28 -3.68 11.60
N GLN A 241 16.81 -4.00 10.38
CA GLN A 241 15.56 -4.73 10.12
C GLN A 241 15.81 -6.20 9.81
#